data_AF-A0A7Y9LQR8-F1
#
_entry.id   AF-A0A7Y9LQR8-F1
#
_cell.length_a   1.000
_cell.length_b   1.000
_cell.length_c   1.000
_cell.angle_alpha   90.00
_cell.angle_beta   90.00
_cell.angle_gamma   90.00
#
_symmetry.space_group_name_H-M   'P 1'
#
loop_
_entity.id
_entity.type
_entity.pdbx_description
1 polymer ?
#
loop_
_entity_poly.entity_id
_entity_poly.type
_entity_poly.pdbx_seq_one_letter_code
_entity_poly.pdbx_strand_id
1 'polypeptide(L)'
;MLYGVLQHVGAELSAHETITAEHEAWSSIAQLAAEYETIAASAQSYRWASLIHASGLTDDEAEDAIRSEAFGPLTGELRRAEANHHDVETLLPRLVQARGFADADDIAAVLHYRVANATARPAGSGRNRKSPRLIVGLIPEATGAMPAEMRQALTERRELIEARADAVLDQALNDHEGWVGELGTPPSDVRAAAIWRHQAQTVAAYRDRHAITGATALGAPAESTAQKIDAARARAALNRARTIVGTPEQDEERRPGRQAAGHSM
;
A
#
# COMPACT_ATOMS: atom_id res chain seq x y z
N MET A 1 -10.10 -4.49 -59.87
CA MET A 1 -9.71 -5.84 -59.44
C MET A 1 -8.98 -5.67 -58.10
N LEU A 2 -9.62 -5.72 -56.91
CA LEU A 2 -10.08 -6.90 -56.13
C LEU A 2 -8.92 -7.89 -55.89
N TYR A 3 -8.53 -8.41 -54.71
CA TYR A 3 -8.94 -8.54 -53.28
C TYR A 3 -7.58 -8.85 -52.54
N GLY A 4 -7.37 -8.85 -51.21
CA GLY A 4 -8.24 -9.00 -50.04
C GLY A 4 -7.39 -9.13 -48.76
N VAL A 5 -8.10 -9.03 -47.63
CA VAL A 5 -7.70 -9.05 -46.22
C VAL A 5 -7.56 -10.49 -45.68
N LEU A 6 -6.71 -10.71 -44.65
CA LEU A 6 -6.89 -11.53 -43.40
C LEU A 6 -5.51 -11.90 -42.79
N GLN A 7 -5.18 -11.46 -41.56
CA GLN A 7 -5.22 -12.25 -40.30
C GLN A 7 -4.50 -13.62 -40.39
N HIS A 8 -3.51 -13.99 -39.57
CA HIS A 8 -3.56 -14.20 -38.11
C HIS A 8 -2.18 -14.66 -37.55
N VAL A 9 -1.95 -14.37 -36.26
CA VAL A 9 -1.32 -15.26 -35.23
C VAL A 9 0.19 -15.51 -35.23
N GLY A 10 0.80 -15.32 -34.05
CA GLY A 10 1.91 -16.17 -33.60
C GLY A 10 3.25 -15.49 -33.32
N ALA A 11 3.30 -14.37 -32.59
CA ALA A 11 4.45 -14.18 -31.71
C ALA A 11 4.21 -15.07 -30.49
N GLU A 12 4.55 -16.35 -30.62
CA GLU A 12 4.63 -17.25 -29.48
C GLU A 12 5.60 -16.63 -28.49
N LEU A 13 5.09 -16.18 -27.34
CA LEU A 13 5.91 -15.89 -26.17
C LEU A 13 6.87 -17.06 -26.00
N SER A 14 8.16 -16.76 -25.89
CA SER A 14 9.18 -17.80 -25.68
C SER A 14 8.75 -18.67 -24.50
N ALA A 15 9.05 -19.98 -24.53
CA ALA A 15 8.76 -20.87 -23.41
C ALA A 15 9.28 -20.30 -22.07
N HIS A 16 10.32 -19.47 -22.10
CA HIS A 16 10.82 -18.76 -20.92
C HIS A 16 9.94 -17.57 -20.50
N GLU A 17 9.41 -16.78 -21.43
CA GLU A 17 8.48 -15.68 -21.12
C GLU A 17 7.13 -16.22 -20.62
N THR A 18 6.69 -17.38 -21.12
CA THR A 18 5.48 -18.05 -20.64
C THR A 18 5.67 -18.61 -19.23
N ILE A 19 6.81 -19.25 -18.94
CA ILE A 19 7.12 -19.75 -17.58
C ILE A 19 7.30 -18.60 -16.58
N THR A 20 7.93 -17.49 -16.97
CA THR A 20 8.06 -16.31 -16.11
C THR A 20 6.70 -15.66 -15.87
N ALA A 21 5.88 -15.46 -16.90
CA ALA A 21 4.53 -14.90 -16.76
C ALA A 21 3.61 -15.81 -15.93
N GLU A 22 3.73 -17.13 -16.09
CA GLU A 22 3.03 -18.10 -15.24
C GLU A 22 3.57 -18.04 -13.79
N HIS A 23 4.88 -18.06 -13.58
CA HIS A 23 5.48 -17.98 -12.23
C HIS A 23 5.13 -16.68 -11.51
N GLU A 24 5.09 -15.56 -12.24
CA GLU A 24 4.60 -14.27 -11.76
C GLU A 24 3.09 -14.32 -11.45
N ALA A 25 2.30 -15.04 -12.26
CA ALA A 25 0.88 -15.25 -11.98
C ALA A 25 0.62 -16.10 -10.72
N TRP A 26 1.54 -17.00 -10.35
CA TRP A 26 1.42 -17.89 -9.17
C TRP A 26 2.11 -17.35 -7.90
N SER A 27 2.84 -16.23 -7.99
CA SER A 27 3.50 -15.62 -6.83
C SER A 27 2.50 -14.91 -5.92
N SER A 28 2.55 -15.20 -4.61
CA SER A 28 1.69 -14.52 -3.63
C SER A 28 2.18 -13.09 -3.33
N ILE A 29 1.28 -12.19 -2.94
CA ILE A 29 1.64 -10.84 -2.49
C ILE A 29 2.56 -10.89 -1.27
N ALA A 30 2.48 -11.92 -0.43
CA ALA A 30 3.41 -12.10 0.68
C ALA A 30 4.86 -12.24 0.20
N GLN A 31 5.07 -13.06 -0.83
CA GLN A 31 6.39 -13.28 -1.43
C GLN A 31 6.87 -12.01 -2.15
N LEU A 32 6.04 -11.43 -3.02
CA LEU A 32 6.40 -10.21 -3.76
C LEU A 32 6.70 -9.03 -2.82
N ALA A 33 5.96 -8.92 -1.71
CA ALA A 33 6.24 -7.92 -0.69
C ALA A 33 7.58 -8.14 0.01
N ALA A 34 7.95 -9.40 0.32
CA ALA A 34 9.23 -9.72 0.92
C ALA A 34 10.42 -9.41 -0.02
N GLU A 35 10.25 -9.68 -1.31
CA GLU A 35 11.22 -9.30 -2.35
C GLU A 35 11.37 -7.78 -2.45
N TYR A 36 10.24 -7.06 -2.51
CA TYR A 36 10.22 -5.59 -2.49
C TYR A 36 10.93 -5.02 -1.26
N GLU A 37 10.62 -5.54 -0.07
CA GLU A 37 11.20 -5.09 1.20
C GLU A 37 12.72 -5.31 1.24
N THR A 38 13.21 -6.40 0.66
CA THR A 38 14.65 -6.71 0.56
C THR A 38 15.36 -5.74 -0.37
N ILE A 39 14.82 -5.48 -1.57
CA ILE A 39 15.36 -4.48 -2.50
C ILE A 39 15.36 -3.10 -1.83
N ALA A 40 14.26 -2.74 -1.15
CA ALA A 40 14.12 -1.46 -0.49
C ALA A 40 15.10 -1.27 0.67
N ALA A 41 15.41 -2.33 1.42
CA ALA A 41 16.41 -2.31 2.48
C ALA A 41 17.81 -2.01 1.91
N SER A 42 18.17 -2.65 0.80
CA SER A 42 19.44 -2.40 0.12
C SER A 42 19.50 -0.97 -0.46
N ALA A 43 18.45 -0.56 -1.17
CA ALA A 43 18.37 0.73 -1.89
C ALA A 43 18.48 1.95 -0.98
N GLN A 44 17.98 1.85 0.25
CA GLN A 44 17.95 2.95 1.21
C GLN A 44 18.99 2.84 2.32
N SER A 45 19.79 1.76 2.34
CA SER A 45 20.76 1.45 3.41
C SER A 45 21.64 2.65 3.79
N TYR A 46 22.32 3.25 2.81
CA TYR A 46 23.19 4.41 3.00
C TYR A 46 22.44 5.64 3.55
N ARG A 47 21.24 5.91 3.01
CA ARG A 47 20.39 7.03 3.48
C ARG A 47 20.02 6.84 4.94
N TRP A 48 19.65 5.62 5.34
CA TRP A 48 19.26 5.34 6.71
C TRP A 48 20.43 5.38 7.68
N ALA A 49 21.59 4.82 7.31
CA ALA A 49 22.80 4.97 8.11
C ALA A 49 23.16 6.46 8.31
N SER A 50 23.11 7.26 7.24
CA SER A 50 23.35 8.71 7.32
C SER A 50 22.38 9.42 8.25
N LEU A 51 21.08 9.04 8.22
CA LEU A 51 20.07 9.60 9.11
C LEU A 51 20.33 9.23 10.58
N ILE A 52 20.82 8.02 10.86
CA ILE A 52 21.19 7.60 12.21
C ILE A 52 22.38 8.43 12.73
N HIS A 53 23.44 8.61 11.94
CA HIS A 53 24.55 9.49 12.32
C HIS A 53 24.10 10.94 12.56
N ALA A 54 23.16 11.45 11.76
CA ALA A 54 22.62 12.80 11.92
C ALA A 54 21.57 12.94 13.04
N SER A 55 21.23 11.85 13.76
CA SER A 55 20.12 11.83 14.72
C SER A 55 20.46 12.43 16.10
N GLY A 56 21.74 12.76 16.35
CA GLY A 56 22.20 13.27 17.64
C GLY A 56 22.63 12.18 18.63
N LEU A 57 22.72 10.93 18.18
CA LEU A 57 23.52 9.89 18.85
C LEU A 57 25.01 10.25 18.77
N THR A 58 25.81 9.73 19.68
CA THR A 58 27.26 9.72 19.52
C THR A 58 27.67 8.79 18.36
N ASP A 59 28.88 8.96 17.82
CA ASP A 59 29.36 8.13 16.70
C ASP A 59 29.36 6.63 17.05
N ASP A 60 29.76 6.27 18.27
CA ASP A 60 29.77 4.89 18.76
C ASP A 60 28.35 4.33 18.89
N GLU A 61 27.42 5.09 19.49
CA GLU A 61 26.01 4.69 19.61
C GLU A 61 25.34 4.52 18.23
N ALA A 62 25.68 5.38 17.27
CA ALA A 62 25.18 5.30 15.90
C ALA A 62 25.70 4.04 15.19
N GLU A 63 26.99 3.74 15.32
CA GLU A 63 27.60 2.56 14.72
C GLU A 63 27.05 1.25 15.33
N ASP A 64 26.87 1.21 16.66
CA ASP A 64 26.24 0.08 17.35
C ASP A 64 24.79 -0.13 16.87
N ALA A 65 24.03 0.96 16.73
CA ALA A 65 22.66 0.90 16.21
C ALA A 65 22.60 0.41 14.75
N ILE A 66 23.56 0.79 13.90
CA ILE A 66 23.63 0.36 12.49
C ILE A 66 24.01 -1.12 12.38
N ARG A 67 24.89 -1.62 13.27
CA ARG A 67 25.31 -3.02 13.31
C ARG A 67 24.30 -3.97 13.95
N SER A 68 23.34 -3.44 14.70
CA SER A 68 22.31 -4.23 15.37
C SER A 68 21.42 -4.99 14.39
N GLU A 69 20.99 -6.20 14.78
CA GLU A 69 19.95 -6.96 14.07
C GLU A 69 18.62 -6.20 13.98
N ALA A 70 18.37 -5.28 14.92
CA ALA A 70 17.18 -4.43 14.92
C ALA A 70 17.25 -3.27 13.91
N PHE A 71 18.38 -3.06 13.23
CA PHE A 71 18.50 -2.01 12.21
C PHE A 71 17.56 -2.23 11.01
N GLY A 72 17.40 -3.46 10.56
CA GLY A 72 16.43 -3.82 9.50
C GLY A 72 14.99 -3.44 9.88
N PRO A 73 14.45 -3.92 11.01
CA PRO A 73 13.16 -3.50 11.54
C PRO A 73 13.02 -1.97 11.71
N LEU A 74 14.03 -1.30 12.26
CA LEU A 74 14.04 0.16 12.42
C LEU A 74 13.88 0.88 11.08
N THR A 75 14.68 0.52 10.07
CA THR A 75 14.62 1.16 8.75
C THR A 75 13.32 0.86 8.00
N GLY A 76 12.75 -0.33 8.18
CA GLY A 76 11.41 -0.66 7.72
C GLY A 76 10.34 0.24 8.34
N GLU A 77 10.45 0.54 9.63
CA GLU A 77 9.51 1.43 10.32
C GLU A 77 9.71 2.91 9.95
N LEU A 78 10.94 3.35 9.73
CA LEU A 78 11.22 4.69 9.17
C LEU A 78 10.61 4.85 7.77
N ARG A 79 10.75 3.85 6.90
CA ARG A 79 10.08 3.84 5.59
C ARG A 79 8.56 3.90 5.73
N ARG A 80 7.97 3.15 6.68
CA ARG A 80 6.54 3.23 6.99
C ARG A 80 6.14 4.64 7.43
N ALA A 81 6.93 5.27 8.28
CA ALA A 81 6.69 6.64 8.74
C ALA A 81 6.69 7.63 7.56
N GLU A 82 7.69 7.57 6.68
CA GLU A 82 7.76 8.41 5.47
C GLU A 82 6.59 8.17 4.52
N ALA A 83 6.22 6.91 4.28
CA ALA A 83 5.06 6.57 3.45
C ALA A 83 3.75 7.15 4.02
N ASN A 84 3.70 7.40 5.34
CA ASN A 84 2.58 8.07 6.02
C ASN A 84 2.80 9.58 6.18
N HIS A 85 3.75 10.16 5.43
CA HIS A 85 4.12 11.58 5.39
C HIS A 85 4.67 12.15 6.69
N HIS A 86 5.24 11.31 7.56
CA HIS A 86 6.05 11.80 8.67
C HIS A 86 7.40 12.27 8.14
N ASP A 87 7.85 13.44 8.59
CA ASP A 87 9.21 13.93 8.33
C ASP A 87 10.17 13.21 9.30
N VAL A 88 10.83 12.17 8.80
CA VAL A 88 11.76 11.35 9.60
C VAL A 88 13.05 12.08 9.96
N GLU A 89 13.46 13.06 9.15
CA GLU A 89 14.67 13.87 9.39
C GLU A 89 14.47 14.80 10.58
N THR A 90 13.24 15.27 10.80
CA THR A 90 12.86 16.03 12.02
C THR A 90 12.43 15.11 13.17
N LEU A 91 11.72 14.02 12.88
CA LEU A 91 11.15 13.14 13.88
C LEU A 91 12.24 12.39 14.67
N LEU A 92 13.21 11.80 13.97
CA LEU A 92 14.19 10.91 14.60
C LEU A 92 15.08 11.64 15.62
N PRO A 93 15.67 12.82 15.33
CA PRO A 93 16.45 13.55 16.32
C PRO A 93 15.65 13.90 17.58
N ARG A 94 14.38 14.26 17.41
CA ARG A 94 13.49 14.54 18.54
C ARG A 94 13.26 13.30 19.41
N LEU A 95 13.13 12.12 18.79
CA LEU A 95 12.94 10.86 19.52
C LEU A 95 14.22 10.40 20.23
N VAL A 96 15.39 10.66 19.66
CA VAL A 96 16.71 10.43 20.31
C VAL A 96 16.83 11.31 21.55
N GLN A 97 16.56 12.61 21.42
CA GLN A 97 16.70 13.58 22.52
C GLN A 97 15.66 13.41 23.64
N ALA A 98 14.50 12.80 23.35
CA ALA A 98 13.41 12.69 24.32
C ALA A 98 13.78 11.86 25.56
N ARG A 99 14.69 10.88 25.43
CA ARG A 99 15.20 10.06 26.54
C ARG A 99 16.53 9.42 26.16
N GLY A 100 17.54 9.53 27.02
CA GLY A 100 18.85 8.91 26.80
C GLY A 100 18.82 7.38 26.72
N PHE A 101 19.95 6.79 26.35
CA PHE A 101 20.12 5.35 26.07
C PHE A 101 21.00 4.62 27.09
N ALA A 102 21.30 5.23 28.24
CA ALA A 102 22.22 4.66 29.24
C ALA A 102 21.85 3.25 29.73
N ASP A 103 20.55 2.92 29.77
CA ASP A 103 20.05 1.61 30.19
C ASP A 103 19.57 0.75 29.01
N ALA A 104 19.90 1.11 27.76
CA ALA A 104 19.44 0.41 26.58
C ALA A 104 20.45 -0.68 26.16
N ASP A 105 20.02 -1.94 26.19
CA ASP A 105 20.83 -3.07 25.67
C ASP A 105 20.96 -3.01 24.14
N ASP A 106 19.97 -2.44 23.45
CA ASP A 106 19.96 -2.26 21.99
C ASP A 106 19.27 -0.95 21.60
N ILE A 107 20.08 0.02 21.17
CA ILE A 107 19.63 1.35 20.76
C ILE A 107 18.68 1.27 19.56
N ALA A 108 18.98 0.40 18.58
CA ALA A 108 18.15 0.28 17.37
C ALA A 108 16.77 -0.30 17.70
N ALA A 109 16.69 -1.27 18.61
CA ALA A 109 15.41 -1.81 19.08
C ALA A 109 14.58 -0.75 19.83
N VAL A 110 15.22 0.07 20.67
CA VAL A 110 14.56 1.18 21.38
C VAL A 110 14.06 2.23 20.39
N LEU A 111 14.87 2.61 19.40
CA LEU A 111 14.47 3.55 18.36
C LEU A 111 13.32 3.01 17.52
N HIS A 112 13.37 1.74 17.14
CA HIS A 112 12.29 1.07 16.41
C HIS A 112 10.97 1.18 17.17
N TYR A 113 10.98 0.84 18.47
CA TYR A 113 9.80 1.00 19.33
C TYR A 113 9.33 2.45 19.43
N ARG A 114 10.25 3.41 19.60
CA ARG A 114 9.90 4.84 19.71
C ARG A 114 9.28 5.37 18.42
N VAL A 115 9.84 5.03 17.26
CA VAL A 115 9.30 5.43 15.96
C VAL A 115 7.90 4.83 15.80
N ALA A 116 7.75 3.50 15.97
CA ALA A 116 6.46 2.82 15.84
C ALA A 116 5.37 3.45 16.73
N ASN A 117 5.71 3.79 17.98
CA ASN A 117 4.76 4.43 18.89
C ASN A 117 4.43 5.88 18.48
N ALA A 118 5.42 6.65 18.02
CA ALA A 118 5.22 8.03 17.60
C ALA A 118 4.42 8.15 16.29
N THR A 119 4.51 7.14 15.42
CA THR A 119 3.92 7.12 14.07
C THR A 119 2.67 6.23 13.97
N ALA A 120 2.22 5.63 15.07
CA ALA A 120 1.03 4.79 15.15
C ALA A 120 -0.23 5.48 14.57
N ARG A 121 -0.27 6.82 14.61
CA ARG A 121 -1.26 7.63 13.90
C ARG A 121 -0.61 8.26 12.67
N PRO A 122 -1.28 8.22 11.50
CA PRO A 122 -0.74 8.86 10.29
C PRO A 122 -0.56 10.37 10.45
N ALA A 123 0.40 10.95 9.73
CA ALA A 123 0.75 12.37 9.87
C ALA A 123 -0.42 13.29 9.48
N GLY A 124 -0.61 14.35 10.29
CA GLY A 124 -1.61 15.39 10.08
C GLY A 124 -3.03 15.05 10.60
N SER A 125 -3.80 16.10 10.88
CA SER A 125 -5.21 16.01 11.28
C SER A 125 -6.11 16.68 10.22
N GLY A 126 -7.28 16.11 9.96
CA GLY A 126 -8.34 16.77 9.19
C GLY A 126 -8.13 16.84 7.67
N ARG A 127 -8.62 17.94 7.06
CA ARG A 127 -8.80 18.13 5.60
C ARG A 127 -7.49 18.23 4.79
N ASN A 128 -6.35 18.49 5.42
CA ASN A 128 -5.04 18.58 4.76
C ASN A 128 -4.22 17.27 4.80
N ARG A 129 -4.84 16.17 5.23
CA ARG A 129 -4.17 14.88 5.31
C ARG A 129 -3.86 14.35 3.91
N LYS A 130 -2.56 14.16 3.63
CA LYS A 130 -2.09 13.52 2.39
C LYS A 130 -2.39 12.02 2.43
N SER A 131 -2.79 11.46 1.29
CA SER A 131 -2.97 10.01 1.15
C SER A 131 -1.63 9.31 1.32
N PRO A 132 -1.54 8.28 2.18
CA PRO A 132 -0.30 7.50 2.32
C PRO A 132 0.20 6.94 0.99
N ARG A 133 1.52 6.86 0.83
CA ARG A 133 2.19 6.29 -0.33
C ARG A 133 2.34 4.79 -0.14
N LEU A 134 1.30 4.05 -0.51
CA LEU A 134 1.22 2.60 -0.32
C LEU A 134 0.99 1.90 -1.66
N ILE A 135 1.69 0.80 -1.88
CA ILE A 135 1.43 -0.13 -2.98
C ILE A 135 0.26 -1.02 -2.55
N VAL A 136 -0.76 -1.12 -3.42
CA VAL A 136 -2.03 -1.83 -3.18
C VAL A 136 -2.66 -1.53 -1.81
N GLY A 137 -2.47 -0.30 -1.31
CA GLY A 137 -3.01 0.14 -0.03
C GLY A 137 -2.37 -0.47 1.23
N LEU A 138 -1.32 -1.30 1.10
CA LEU A 138 -0.72 -2.05 2.21
C LEU A 138 0.79 -1.83 2.37
N ILE A 139 1.57 -1.93 1.29
CA ILE A 139 3.04 -1.97 1.39
C ILE A 139 3.60 -0.54 1.31
N PRO A 140 4.38 -0.07 2.30
CA PRO A 140 5.02 1.25 2.24
C PRO A 140 5.93 1.39 1.03
N GLU A 141 5.68 2.41 0.21
CA GLU A 141 6.53 2.73 -0.93
C GLU A 141 7.92 3.18 -0.44
N ALA A 142 8.98 2.60 -0.99
CA ALA A 142 10.34 3.07 -0.81
C ALA A 142 10.56 4.33 -1.66
N THR A 143 10.84 5.45 -1.00
CA THR A 143 11.07 6.75 -1.65
C THR A 143 12.43 7.33 -1.29
N GLY A 144 12.77 8.49 -1.86
CA GLY A 144 14.03 9.17 -1.62
C GLY A 144 15.12 8.86 -2.65
N ALA A 145 16.32 9.39 -2.40
CA ALA A 145 17.48 9.18 -3.26
C ALA A 145 17.97 7.72 -3.18
N MET A 146 18.17 7.11 -4.33
CA MET A 146 18.69 5.75 -4.50
C MET A 146 19.22 5.56 -5.93
N PRO A 147 20.08 4.55 -6.18
CA PRO A 147 20.54 4.20 -7.53
C PRO A 147 19.38 3.94 -8.50
N ALA A 148 19.58 4.23 -9.79
CA ALA A 148 18.54 4.13 -10.80
C ALA A 148 18.07 2.69 -11.00
N GLU A 149 19.00 1.74 -10.93
CA GLU A 149 18.80 0.31 -11.08
C GLU A 149 17.92 -0.23 -9.94
N MET A 150 18.17 0.21 -8.70
CA MET A 150 17.33 -0.19 -7.56
C MET A 150 15.94 0.44 -7.62
N ARG A 151 15.83 1.69 -8.10
CA ARG A 151 14.52 2.31 -8.34
C ARG A 151 13.73 1.53 -9.38
N GLN A 152 14.37 1.13 -10.47
CA GLN A 152 13.75 0.29 -11.50
C GLN A 152 13.31 -1.05 -10.91
N ALA A 153 14.17 -1.73 -10.15
CA ALA A 153 13.83 -3.00 -9.54
C ALA A 153 12.66 -2.91 -8.54
N LEU A 154 12.51 -1.79 -7.83
CA LEU A 154 11.36 -1.51 -6.97
C LEU A 154 10.08 -1.24 -7.78
N THR A 155 10.19 -0.55 -8.91
CA THR A 155 9.05 -0.31 -9.81
C THR A 155 8.54 -1.63 -10.41
N GLU A 156 9.43 -2.48 -10.92
CA GLU A 156 9.06 -3.80 -11.45
C GLU A 156 8.34 -4.65 -10.39
N ARG A 157 8.87 -4.71 -9.16
CA ARG A 157 8.19 -5.42 -8.06
C ARG A 157 6.87 -4.78 -7.67
N ARG A 158 6.73 -3.45 -7.73
CA ARG A 158 5.44 -2.77 -7.52
C ARG A 158 4.41 -3.23 -8.55
N GLU A 159 4.78 -3.23 -9.83
CA GLU A 159 3.89 -3.61 -10.93
C GLU A 159 3.40 -5.06 -10.78
N LEU A 160 4.28 -5.99 -10.37
CA LEU A 160 3.90 -7.37 -10.08
C LEU A 160 2.92 -7.48 -8.90
N ILE A 161 3.13 -6.71 -7.83
CA ILE A 161 2.21 -6.68 -6.68
C ILE A 161 0.84 -6.15 -7.10
N GLU A 162 0.80 -5.08 -7.89
CA GLU A 162 -0.43 -4.46 -8.39
C GLU A 162 -1.19 -5.42 -9.31
N ALA A 163 -0.49 -6.05 -10.27
CA ALA A 163 -1.06 -7.05 -11.17
C ALA A 163 -1.63 -8.26 -10.41
N ARG A 164 -0.94 -8.75 -9.37
CA ARG A 164 -1.43 -9.85 -8.54
C ARG A 164 -2.69 -9.46 -7.77
N ALA A 165 -2.74 -8.26 -7.19
CA ALA A 165 -3.93 -7.78 -6.48
C ALA A 165 -5.14 -7.61 -7.43
N ASP A 166 -4.90 -7.16 -8.66
CA ASP A 166 -5.91 -7.11 -9.73
C ASP A 166 -6.42 -8.51 -10.09
N ALA A 167 -5.52 -9.45 -10.36
CA ALA A 167 -5.89 -10.82 -10.71
C ALA A 167 -6.71 -11.52 -9.61
N VAL A 168 -6.33 -11.33 -8.33
CA VAL A 168 -7.08 -11.88 -7.19
C VAL A 168 -8.48 -11.27 -7.09
N LEU A 169 -8.61 -9.95 -7.31
CA LEU A 169 -9.90 -9.29 -7.29
C LEU A 169 -10.79 -9.75 -8.45
N ASP A 170 -10.26 -9.81 -9.67
CA ASP A 170 -11.00 -10.20 -10.86
C ASP A 170 -11.46 -11.66 -10.78
N GLN A 171 -10.61 -12.57 -10.30
CA GLN A 171 -10.99 -13.96 -10.07
C GLN A 171 -12.15 -14.06 -9.07
N ALA A 172 -12.05 -13.38 -7.93
CA ALA A 172 -13.09 -13.43 -6.90
C ALA A 172 -14.42 -12.81 -7.38
N LEU A 173 -14.38 -11.78 -8.22
CA LEU A 173 -15.56 -11.19 -8.86
C LEU A 173 -16.22 -12.17 -9.83
N ASN A 174 -15.43 -12.84 -10.67
CA ASN A 174 -15.88 -13.83 -11.65
C ASN A 174 -16.48 -15.07 -10.98
N ASP A 175 -15.84 -15.55 -9.92
CA ASP A 175 -16.27 -16.73 -9.16
C ASP A 175 -17.40 -16.42 -8.16
N HIS A 176 -17.82 -15.15 -8.07
CA HIS A 176 -18.82 -14.66 -7.12
C HIS A 176 -18.52 -15.08 -5.67
N GLU A 177 -17.25 -14.97 -5.26
CA GLU A 177 -16.85 -15.35 -3.92
C GLU A 177 -17.63 -14.55 -2.85
N GLY A 178 -18.00 -15.21 -1.75
CA GLY A 178 -18.88 -14.63 -0.73
C GLY A 178 -18.37 -13.30 -0.14
N TRP A 179 -17.06 -13.12 -0.07
CA TRP A 179 -16.46 -11.90 0.48
C TRP A 179 -16.59 -10.69 -0.44
N VAL A 180 -16.75 -10.90 -1.75
CA VAL A 180 -16.95 -9.82 -2.72
C VAL A 180 -18.31 -9.19 -2.53
N GLY A 181 -19.32 -9.96 -2.10
CA GLY A 181 -20.62 -9.43 -1.72
C GLY A 181 -20.54 -8.37 -0.60
N GLU A 182 -19.53 -8.46 0.27
CA GLU A 182 -19.30 -7.46 1.31
C GLU A 182 -18.77 -6.11 0.77
N LEU A 183 -18.17 -6.07 -0.42
CA LEU A 183 -17.70 -4.83 -1.06
C LEU A 183 -18.84 -3.99 -1.66
N GLY A 184 -19.99 -4.62 -1.92
CA GLY A 184 -21.11 -4.05 -2.68
C GLY A 184 -20.88 -4.08 -4.20
N THR A 185 -21.91 -3.71 -4.95
CA THR A 185 -21.87 -3.72 -6.42
C THR A 185 -21.04 -2.56 -6.96
N PRO A 186 -20.16 -2.78 -7.95
CA PRO A 186 -19.46 -1.70 -8.64
C PRO A 186 -20.44 -0.60 -9.13
N PRO A 187 -20.17 0.69 -8.85
CA PRO A 187 -20.97 1.80 -9.39
C PRO A 187 -20.96 1.85 -10.93
N SER A 188 -22.00 2.43 -11.52
CA SER A 188 -22.08 2.70 -12.96
C SER A 188 -21.22 3.89 -13.39
N ASP A 189 -21.07 4.90 -12.53
CA ASP A 189 -20.19 6.05 -12.79
C ASP A 189 -18.72 5.59 -12.87
N VAL A 190 -18.05 5.94 -13.98
CA VAL A 190 -16.70 5.47 -14.30
C VAL A 190 -15.69 5.90 -13.23
N ARG A 191 -15.82 7.11 -12.68
CA ARG A 191 -14.89 7.62 -11.67
C ARG A 191 -15.11 6.94 -10.32
N ALA A 192 -16.35 6.80 -9.89
CA ALA A 192 -16.72 6.07 -8.68
C ALA A 192 -16.30 4.59 -8.77
N ALA A 193 -16.49 3.96 -9.93
CA ALA A 193 -16.06 2.59 -10.21
C ALA A 193 -14.54 2.43 -10.07
N ALA A 194 -13.74 3.36 -10.59
CA ALA A 194 -12.29 3.33 -10.44
C ALA A 194 -11.86 3.45 -8.97
N ILE A 195 -12.49 4.35 -8.20
CA ILE A 195 -12.19 4.51 -6.76
C ILE A 195 -12.62 3.26 -5.98
N TRP A 196 -13.81 2.71 -6.27
CA TRP A 196 -14.31 1.48 -5.68
C TRP A 196 -13.33 0.32 -5.95
N ARG A 197 -12.88 0.17 -7.20
CA ARG A 197 -11.93 -0.87 -7.60
C ARG A 197 -10.63 -0.76 -6.82
N HIS A 198 -10.10 0.45 -6.64
CA HIS A 198 -8.90 0.66 -5.84
C HIS A 198 -9.08 0.24 -4.36
N GLN A 199 -10.25 0.50 -3.77
CA GLN A 199 -10.56 0.01 -2.42
C GLN A 199 -10.70 -1.52 -2.38
N ALA A 200 -11.34 -2.12 -3.38
CA ALA A 200 -11.50 -3.56 -3.50
C ALA A 200 -10.15 -4.27 -3.69
N GLN A 201 -9.24 -3.72 -4.50
CA GLN A 201 -7.86 -4.21 -4.67
C GLN A 201 -7.10 -4.26 -3.34
N THR A 202 -7.30 -3.27 -2.46
CA THR A 202 -6.66 -3.28 -1.13
C THR A 202 -7.16 -4.45 -0.27
N VAL A 203 -8.44 -4.79 -0.36
CA VAL A 203 -9.02 -5.95 0.36
C VAL A 203 -8.52 -7.26 -0.26
N ALA A 204 -8.50 -7.37 -1.58
CA ALA A 204 -7.94 -8.52 -2.30
C ALA A 204 -6.47 -8.75 -1.93
N ALA A 205 -5.67 -7.68 -1.92
CA ALA A 205 -4.26 -7.72 -1.56
C ALA A 205 -4.04 -8.20 -0.12
N TYR A 206 -4.90 -7.76 0.81
CA TYR A 206 -4.84 -8.20 2.20
C TYR A 206 -5.15 -9.70 2.33
N ARG A 207 -6.17 -10.18 1.61
CA ARG A 207 -6.56 -11.59 1.62
C ARG A 207 -5.44 -12.48 1.07
N ASP A 208 -4.87 -12.12 -0.07
CA ASP A 208 -3.79 -12.90 -0.70
C ASP A 208 -2.51 -12.88 0.16
N ARG A 209 -2.11 -11.69 0.67
CA ARG A 209 -0.91 -11.55 1.52
C ARG A 209 -0.99 -12.40 2.80
N HIS A 210 -2.18 -12.56 3.38
CA HIS A 210 -2.37 -13.29 4.63
C HIS A 210 -3.06 -14.66 4.44
N ALA A 211 -3.10 -15.17 3.20
CA ALA A 211 -3.68 -16.46 2.83
C ALA A 211 -5.12 -16.68 3.36
N ILE A 212 -5.96 -15.65 3.30
CA ILE A 212 -7.34 -15.69 3.80
C ILE A 212 -8.24 -16.30 2.72
N THR A 213 -8.71 -17.52 2.96
CA THR A 213 -9.61 -18.26 2.05
C THR A 213 -11.08 -18.25 2.49
N GLY A 214 -11.37 -17.75 3.69
CA GLY A 214 -12.74 -17.71 4.23
C GLY A 214 -13.66 -16.74 3.49
N ALA A 215 -14.98 -16.95 3.65
CA ALA A 215 -16.02 -16.19 2.97
C ALA A 215 -16.18 -14.73 3.45
N THR A 216 -15.58 -14.35 4.58
CA THR A 216 -15.61 -12.97 5.09
C THR A 216 -14.47 -12.15 4.51
N ALA A 217 -14.70 -10.88 4.19
CA ALA A 217 -13.69 -10.00 3.57
C ALA A 217 -12.36 -9.92 4.31
N LEU A 218 -12.37 -9.88 5.65
CA LEU A 218 -11.14 -9.69 6.45
C LEU A 218 -10.67 -10.93 7.20
N GLY A 219 -11.36 -12.06 7.08
CA GLY A 219 -11.01 -13.29 7.79
C GLY A 219 -11.08 -13.19 9.32
N ALA A 220 -10.33 -14.08 9.99
CA ALA A 220 -10.20 -14.11 11.44
C ALA A 220 -9.42 -12.88 11.99
N PRO A 221 -9.54 -12.56 13.28
CA PRO A 221 -8.79 -11.47 13.90
C PRO A 221 -7.28 -11.60 13.70
N ALA A 222 -6.61 -10.48 13.40
CA ALA A 222 -5.18 -10.44 13.16
C ALA A 222 -4.35 -10.77 14.42
N GLU A 223 -3.35 -11.64 14.26
CA GLU A 223 -2.54 -12.13 15.38
C GLU A 223 -1.28 -11.27 15.56
N SER A 224 -0.55 -11.03 14.47
CA SER A 224 0.70 -10.26 14.48
C SER A 224 0.47 -8.75 14.41
N THR A 225 1.42 -7.96 14.93
CA THR A 225 1.36 -6.49 14.84
C THR A 225 1.33 -6.00 13.39
N ALA A 226 2.11 -6.63 12.49
CA ALA A 226 2.10 -6.29 11.07
C ALA A 226 0.73 -6.55 10.42
N GLN A 227 0.13 -7.72 10.69
CA GLN A 227 -1.20 -8.05 10.17
C GLN A 227 -2.28 -7.13 10.74
N LYS A 228 -2.18 -6.69 12.01
CA LYS A 228 -3.14 -5.73 12.59
C LYS A 228 -3.17 -4.41 11.83
N ILE A 229 -2.01 -3.91 11.38
CA ILE A 229 -1.93 -2.68 10.58
C ILE A 229 -2.58 -2.89 9.21
N ASP A 230 -2.25 -4.00 8.54
CA ASP A 230 -2.83 -4.32 7.23
C ASP A 230 -4.34 -4.54 7.32
N ALA A 231 -4.82 -5.25 8.34
CA ALA A 231 -6.23 -5.48 8.61
C ALA A 231 -6.98 -4.17 8.85
N ALA A 232 -6.38 -3.20 9.57
CA ALA A 232 -6.97 -1.88 9.76
C ALA A 232 -7.11 -1.11 8.44
N ARG A 233 -6.12 -1.22 7.55
CA ARG A 233 -6.16 -0.60 6.21
C ARG A 233 -7.20 -1.27 5.31
N ALA A 234 -7.23 -2.60 5.29
CA ALA A 234 -8.23 -3.37 4.54
C ALA A 234 -9.66 -3.08 5.05
N ARG A 235 -9.86 -2.94 6.37
CA ARG A 235 -11.14 -2.51 6.95
C ARG A 235 -11.54 -1.11 6.49
N ALA A 236 -10.61 -0.16 6.49
CA ALA A 236 -10.87 1.20 6.01
C ALA A 236 -11.25 1.20 4.52
N ALA A 237 -10.57 0.39 3.70
CA ALA A 237 -10.87 0.23 2.29
C ALA A 237 -12.26 -0.39 2.07
N LEU A 238 -12.60 -1.47 2.77
CA LEU A 238 -13.92 -2.10 2.75
C LEU A 238 -15.04 -1.10 3.09
N ASN A 239 -14.85 -0.31 4.16
CA ASN A 239 -15.83 0.69 4.56
C ASN A 239 -16.00 1.80 3.50
N ARG A 240 -14.91 2.22 2.84
CA ARG A 240 -14.96 3.20 1.75
C ARG A 240 -15.66 2.65 0.52
N ALA A 241 -15.37 1.41 0.12
CA ALA A 241 -16.04 0.73 -0.99
C ALA A 241 -17.57 0.75 -0.78
N ARG A 242 -18.04 0.38 0.42
CA ARG A 242 -19.45 0.44 0.80
C ARG A 242 -20.05 1.85 0.76
N THR A 243 -19.29 2.85 1.18
CA THR A 243 -19.75 4.26 1.18
C THR A 243 -19.95 4.78 -0.24
N ILE A 244 -19.07 4.40 -1.18
CA ILE A 244 -19.17 4.79 -2.59
C ILE A 244 -20.46 4.22 -3.21
N VAL A 245 -20.79 2.96 -2.90
CA VAL A 245 -22.03 2.32 -3.37
C VAL A 245 -23.27 2.95 -2.70
N GLY A 246 -23.15 3.31 -1.42
CA GLY A 246 -24.23 3.90 -0.63
C GLY A 246 -24.47 5.39 -0.84
N THR A 247 -23.82 6.05 -1.81
CA THR A 247 -24.08 7.45 -2.18
C THR A 247 -24.90 7.48 -3.48
N PRO A 248 -26.24 7.53 -3.42
CA PRO A 248 -27.04 7.79 -4.61
C PRO A 248 -26.81 9.23 -5.07
N GLU A 249 -26.98 9.45 -6.36
CA GLU A 249 -26.99 10.72 -7.10
C GLU A 249 -27.91 11.79 -6.47
N GLN A 250 -27.51 12.40 -5.35
CA GLN A 250 -28.29 13.48 -4.70
C GLN A 250 -28.07 14.88 -5.33
N ASP A 251 -27.29 14.98 -6.43
CA ASP A 251 -26.96 16.26 -7.07
C ASP A 251 -27.69 16.52 -8.41
N GLU A 252 -28.44 15.57 -8.99
CA GLU A 252 -29.20 15.83 -10.23
C GLU A 252 -30.68 16.27 -10.01
N GLU A 253 -31.27 16.04 -8.84
CA GLU A 253 -32.67 16.43 -8.55
C GLU A 253 -32.85 17.83 -7.95
N ARG A 254 -31.78 18.58 -7.68
CA ARG A 254 -31.87 20.01 -7.27
C ARG A 254 -31.80 20.97 -8.46
N ARG A 255 -32.57 20.70 -9.52
CA ARG A 255 -33.03 21.76 -10.43
C ARG A 255 -34.41 22.22 -9.96
N PRO A 256 -34.59 23.41 -9.37
CA PRO A 256 -35.92 23.95 -9.19
C PRO A 256 -36.45 24.29 -10.60
N GLY A 257 -37.34 23.42 -11.10
CA GLY A 257 -38.18 23.71 -12.25
C GLY A 257 -38.99 24.96 -11.95
N ARG A 258 -38.57 26.09 -12.52
CA ARG A 258 -39.34 27.32 -12.47
C ARG A 258 -40.49 27.17 -13.45
N GLN A 259 -41.61 26.69 -12.91
CA GLN A 259 -42.91 26.63 -13.58
C GLN A 259 -43.22 27.97 -14.23
N ALA A 260 -43.53 27.91 -15.51
CA ALA A 260 -44.33 28.90 -16.19
C ALA A 260 -45.70 28.95 -15.52
N ALA A 261 -46.00 30.07 -14.86
CA ALA A 261 -47.36 30.45 -14.54
C ALA A 261 -47.66 31.72 -15.33
N GLY A 262 -48.39 31.56 -16.43
CA GLY A 262 -49.12 32.66 -17.04
C GLY A 262 -50.25 33.09 -16.11
N HIS A 263 -50.51 34.39 -16.05
CA HIS A 263 -51.83 34.94 -15.77
C HIS A 263 -51.94 36.28 -16.50
N SER A 264 -52.92 36.35 -17.39
CA SER A 264 -53.44 37.59 -17.98
C SER A 264 -54.17 38.41 -16.93
N MET A 265 -53.93 39.74 -16.92
CA MET A 265 -54.92 40.78 -17.23
C MET A 265 -54.19 42.12 -17.43
#